data_AF-A0A8T4JCW7-F1
#
_entry.id   AF-A0A8T4JCW7-F1
#
_cell.length_a   1.000
_cell.length_b   1.000
_cell.length_c   1.000
_cell.angle_alpha   90.00
_cell.angle_beta   90.00
_cell.angle_gamma   90.00
#
_symmetry.space_group_name_H-M   'P 1'
#
loop_
_entity.id
_entity.type
_entity.pdbx_description
1 polymer ?
#
loop_
_entity_poly.entity_id
_entity_poly.type
_entity_poly.pdbx_seq_one_letter_code
_entity_poly.pdbx_strand_id
1 'polypeptide(L)'
;MKFEIDVSGPDLFKPKYAICIASKDGEDGKSIIRGFRINEEIKKVLIEKWKENKYRYSYDKFEKKRGLFKVRIYCIIIYYLFKSLGIKEKTSLTICRDFSGRESTITQNLRFLLEGKGKMKIGVPLYQKLPQSSLAHWYALMMTRDSENCLDIYVDITLEDIEKFLKKRLHQ
;
A
#
# COMPACT_ATOMS: atom_id res chain seq x y z
N MET A 1 12.49 12.96 -6.79
CA MET A 1 11.63 13.21 -5.60
C MET A 1 11.87 12.21 -4.46
N LYS A 2 11.61 12.57 -3.18
CA LYS A 2 11.63 11.64 -2.03
C LYS A 2 10.23 11.43 -1.45
N PHE A 3 9.85 10.18 -1.17
CA PHE A 3 8.59 9.85 -0.49
C PHE A 3 8.81 9.02 0.76
N GLU A 4 7.98 9.29 1.75
CA GLU A 4 7.77 8.47 2.94
C GLU A 4 6.48 7.66 2.76
N ILE A 5 6.48 6.42 3.25
CA ILE A 5 5.33 5.52 3.23
C ILE A 5 5.12 5.01 4.65
N ASP A 6 3.95 5.28 5.22
CA ASP A 6 3.55 4.77 6.53
C ASP A 6 2.19 4.09 6.47
N VAL A 7 1.91 3.27 7.49
CA VAL A 7 0.59 2.70 7.71
C VAL A 7 0.12 2.96 9.13
N SER A 8 -1.19 2.87 9.33
CA SER A 8 -1.78 2.92 10.66
C SER A 8 -2.98 2.00 10.77
N GLY A 9 -3.24 1.50 11.96
CA GLY A 9 -4.24 0.47 12.24
C GLY A 9 -3.61 -0.91 12.48
N PRO A 10 -4.37 -1.83 13.08
CA PRO A 10 -3.81 -3.06 13.66
C PRO A 10 -3.41 -4.12 12.63
N ASP A 11 -4.07 -4.15 11.47
CA ASP A 11 -3.78 -5.11 10.39
C ASP A 11 -4.51 -4.72 9.09
N LEU A 12 -3.94 -5.06 7.93
CA LEU A 12 -4.57 -4.80 6.62
C LEU A 12 -5.96 -5.44 6.47
N PHE A 13 -6.26 -6.50 7.23
CA PHE A 13 -7.58 -7.13 7.28
C PHE A 13 -8.40 -6.75 8.53
N LYS A 14 -8.13 -5.59 9.10
CA LYS A 14 -8.91 -5.00 10.19
C LYS A 14 -9.46 -3.64 9.77
N PRO A 15 -10.58 -3.20 10.37
CA PRO A 15 -11.16 -1.91 10.05
C PRO A 15 -10.14 -0.78 10.24
N LYS A 16 -10.29 0.28 9.45
CA LYS A 16 -9.52 1.52 9.56
C LYS A 16 -8.02 1.38 9.28
N TYR A 17 -7.56 0.28 8.68
CA TYR A 17 -6.17 0.20 8.21
C TYR A 17 -5.95 1.20 7.08
N ALA A 18 -5.02 2.13 7.30
CA ALA A 18 -4.69 3.21 6.40
C ALA A 18 -3.26 3.05 5.90
N ILE A 19 -3.05 3.36 4.63
CA ILE A 19 -1.74 3.47 3.99
C ILE A 19 -1.61 4.89 3.47
N CYS A 20 -0.53 5.58 3.83
CA CYS A 20 -0.26 6.94 3.40
C CYS A 20 1.11 7.01 2.70
N ILE A 21 1.17 7.74 1.59
CA ILE A 21 2.42 8.22 1.00
C ILE A 21 2.48 9.74 1.14
N ALA A 22 3.66 10.26 1.47
CA ALA A 22 3.86 11.70 1.56
C ALA A 22 5.23 12.12 1.03
N SER A 23 5.29 13.30 0.43
CA SER A 23 6.53 13.98 0.05
C SER A 23 6.46 15.44 0.50
N LYS A 24 7.59 15.97 0.98
CA LYS A 24 7.77 17.41 1.22
C LYS A 24 8.23 18.15 -0.04
N ASP A 25 8.60 17.42 -1.09
CA ASP A 25 9.29 17.96 -2.28
C ASP A 25 8.32 18.27 -3.43
N GLY A 26 7.06 18.66 -3.17
CA GLY A 26 6.09 18.87 -4.24
C GLY A 26 6.40 20.08 -5.13
N GLU A 27 5.84 20.06 -6.34
CA GLU A 27 5.86 21.22 -7.25
C GLU A 27 5.25 22.43 -6.52
N ASP A 28 5.90 23.58 -6.60
CA ASP A 28 5.58 24.82 -5.87
C ASP A 28 5.84 24.80 -4.35
N GLY A 29 6.61 23.85 -3.84
CA GLY A 29 6.98 23.78 -2.42
C GLY A 29 5.85 23.29 -1.51
N LYS A 30 4.75 22.78 -2.08
CA LYS A 30 3.65 22.18 -1.34
C LYS A 30 3.96 20.72 -1.02
N SER A 31 3.46 20.24 0.12
CA SER A 31 3.54 18.82 0.44
C SER A 31 2.56 18.02 -0.41
N ILE A 32 2.99 16.86 -0.90
CA ILE A 32 2.13 15.90 -1.60
C ILE A 32 1.75 14.81 -0.61
N ILE A 33 0.46 14.63 -0.35
CA ILE A 33 -0.06 13.56 0.50
C ILE A 33 -1.13 12.79 -0.27
N ARG A 34 -1.03 11.46 -0.27
CA ARG A 34 -2.07 10.56 -0.78
C ARG A 34 -2.25 9.38 0.15
N GLY A 35 -3.50 9.04 0.41
CA GLY A 35 -3.85 7.98 1.34
C GLY A 35 -4.90 7.05 0.77
N PHE A 36 -4.89 5.81 1.23
CA PHE A 36 -5.99 4.87 1.05
C PHE A 36 -6.33 4.23 2.40
N ARG A 37 -7.62 4.12 2.68
CA ARG A 37 -8.13 3.41 3.85
C ARG A 37 -8.97 2.23 3.39
N ILE A 38 -8.63 1.04 3.87
CA ILE A 38 -9.41 -0.14 3.53
C ILE A 38 -10.82 -0.04 4.13
N ASN A 39 -11.83 -0.21 3.29
CA ASN A 39 -13.22 -0.28 3.73
C ASN A 39 -13.63 -1.73 4.03
N GLU A 40 -14.77 -1.89 4.71
CA GLU A 40 -15.27 -3.19 5.16
C GLU A 40 -15.64 -4.12 4.00
N GLU A 41 -16.14 -3.56 2.90
CA GLU A 41 -16.58 -4.32 1.73
C GLU A 41 -15.41 -4.96 0.98
N ILE A 42 -14.41 -4.16 0.57
CA ILE A 42 -13.19 -4.63 -0.08
C ILE A 42 -12.51 -5.69 0.79
N LYS A 43 -12.40 -5.41 2.10
CA LYS A 43 -11.82 -6.34 3.07
C LYS A 43 -12.57 -7.67 3.09
N LYS A 44 -13.90 -7.63 3.22
CA LYS A 44 -14.74 -8.84 3.30
C LYS A 44 -14.52 -9.71 2.06
N VAL A 45 -14.63 -9.13 0.87
CA VAL A 45 -14.50 -9.88 -0.38
C VAL A 45 -13.09 -10.45 -0.57
N LEU A 46 -12.04 -9.68 -0.23
CA LEU A 46 -10.66 -10.18 -0.29
C LEU A 46 -10.43 -11.39 0.63
N ILE A 47 -11.00 -11.37 1.84
CA ILE A 47 -10.88 -12.46 2.80
C ILE A 47 -11.68 -13.69 2.34
N GLU A 48 -12.92 -13.50 1.88
CA GLU A 48 -13.78 -14.58 1.40
C GLU A 48 -13.15 -15.30 0.21
N LYS A 49 -12.76 -14.58 -0.85
CA LYS A 49 -12.08 -15.16 -2.01
C LYS A 49 -10.75 -15.81 -1.65
N TRP A 50 -10.05 -15.30 -0.62
CA TRP A 50 -8.82 -15.92 -0.13
C TRP A 50 -9.09 -17.25 0.59
N LYS A 51 -10.11 -17.32 1.43
CA LYS A 51 -10.57 -18.56 2.10
C LYS A 51 -11.07 -19.60 1.09
N GLU A 52 -11.69 -19.18 0.01
CA GLU A 52 -12.10 -20.04 -1.13
C GLU A 52 -10.93 -20.45 -2.04
N ASN A 53 -9.68 -20.14 -1.68
CA ASN A 53 -8.48 -20.48 -2.46
C ASN A 53 -8.48 -19.90 -3.89
N LYS A 54 -9.23 -18.82 -4.17
CA LYS A 54 -9.26 -18.16 -5.51
C LYS A 54 -7.91 -17.55 -5.91
N TYR A 55 -7.02 -17.32 -4.94
CA TYR A 55 -5.68 -16.79 -5.16
C TYR A 55 -4.59 -17.86 -5.01
N ARG A 56 -3.45 -17.70 -5.70
CA ARG A 56 -2.27 -18.60 -5.59
C ARG A 56 -1.61 -18.59 -4.20
N TYR A 57 -2.09 -17.74 -3.31
CA TYR A 57 -1.72 -17.70 -1.90
C TYR A 57 -2.69 -18.61 -1.11
N SER A 58 -2.52 -19.94 -1.17
CA SER A 58 -3.46 -20.90 -0.52
C SER A 58 -3.72 -20.55 0.95
N TYR A 59 -4.97 -20.65 1.37
CA TYR A 59 -5.39 -20.46 2.76
C TYR A 59 -4.75 -21.51 3.70
N ASP A 60 -4.65 -22.76 3.24
CA ASP A 60 -4.19 -23.92 4.02
C ASP A 60 -2.72 -23.85 4.47
N LYS A 61 -1.94 -22.88 3.97
CA LYS A 61 -0.54 -22.62 4.39
C LYS A 61 -0.46 -21.26 5.09
N PHE A 62 -1.26 -21.14 6.15
CA PHE A 62 -1.83 -19.89 6.66
C PHE A 62 -0.82 -18.77 6.89
N GLU A 63 0.16 -18.89 7.79
CA GLU A 63 0.94 -17.71 8.21
C GLU A 63 1.87 -17.14 7.13
N LYS A 64 2.65 -18.00 6.46
CA LYS A 64 3.59 -17.56 5.42
C LYS A 64 2.84 -17.00 4.21
N LYS A 65 1.79 -17.69 3.74
CA LYS A 65 1.01 -17.27 2.57
C LYS A 65 0.11 -16.07 2.85
N ARG A 66 -0.48 -15.96 4.05
CA ARG A 66 -1.25 -14.79 4.48
C ARG A 66 -0.41 -13.52 4.44
N GLY A 67 0.79 -13.57 5.00
CA GLY A 67 1.66 -12.39 4.97
C GLY A 67 2.13 -12.03 3.56
N LEU A 68 2.35 -13.01 2.67
CA LEU A 68 2.68 -12.74 1.26
C LEU A 68 1.50 -12.10 0.52
N PHE A 69 0.28 -12.55 0.82
CA PHE A 69 -0.95 -11.99 0.26
C PHE A 69 -1.15 -10.54 0.72
N LYS A 70 -0.99 -10.27 2.02
CA LYS A 70 -1.05 -8.91 2.59
C LYS A 70 0.01 -7.98 1.99
N VAL A 71 1.26 -8.44 1.90
CA VAL A 71 2.35 -7.67 1.25
C VAL A 71 1.99 -7.35 -0.20
N ARG A 72 1.39 -8.29 -0.94
CA ARG A 72 0.96 -8.04 -2.32
C ARG A 72 -0.11 -6.95 -2.38
N ILE A 73 -1.14 -7.01 -1.55
CA ILE A 73 -2.21 -5.99 -1.50
C ILE A 73 -1.62 -4.62 -1.11
N TYR A 74 -0.81 -4.58 -0.05
CA TYR A 74 -0.09 -3.39 0.38
C TYR A 74 0.70 -2.73 -0.77
N CYS A 75 1.47 -3.51 -1.52
CA CYS A 75 2.23 -2.98 -2.66
C CYS A 75 1.33 -2.51 -3.81
N ILE A 76 0.18 -3.15 -4.04
CA ILE A 76 -0.79 -2.73 -5.06
C ILE A 76 -1.41 -1.39 -4.68
N ILE A 77 -1.79 -1.21 -3.42
CA ILE A 77 -2.31 0.06 -2.92
C ILE A 77 -1.28 1.16 -3.13
N ILE A 78 -0.02 0.96 -2.70
CA ILE A 78 1.07 1.92 -2.94
C ILE A 78 1.21 2.28 -4.43
N TYR A 79 1.15 1.27 -5.30
CA TYR A 79 1.19 1.51 -6.75
C TYR A 79 0.08 2.45 -7.22
N TYR A 80 -1.16 2.26 -6.78
CA TYR A 80 -2.26 3.13 -7.14
C TYR A 80 -2.17 4.52 -6.51
N LEU A 81 -1.63 4.63 -5.28
CA LEU A 81 -1.33 5.93 -4.68
C LEU A 81 -0.32 6.72 -5.54
N PHE A 82 0.77 6.10 -5.98
CA PHE A 82 1.71 6.74 -6.90
C PHE A 82 1.13 6.99 -8.29
N LYS A 83 0.31 6.07 -8.81
CA LYS A 83 -0.38 6.24 -10.11
C LYS A 83 -1.27 7.47 -10.10
N SER A 84 -1.94 7.78 -8.99
CA SER A 84 -2.79 8.97 -8.84
C SER A 84 -2.00 10.30 -8.95
N LEU A 85 -0.68 10.26 -8.72
CA LEU A 85 0.20 11.42 -8.78
C LEU A 85 0.81 11.62 -10.18
N GLY A 86 0.74 10.63 -11.08
CA GLY A 86 1.30 10.74 -12.43
C GLY A 86 2.84 10.81 -12.50
N ILE A 87 3.53 10.57 -11.39
CA ILE A 87 5.00 10.69 -11.27
C ILE A 87 5.70 9.59 -12.06
N LYS A 88 6.65 9.98 -12.92
CA LYS A 88 7.47 9.05 -13.74
C LYS A 88 8.96 9.17 -13.50
N GLU A 89 9.38 10.22 -12.80
CA GLU A 89 10.78 10.46 -12.45
C GLU A 89 11.29 9.45 -11.43
N LYS A 90 12.62 9.45 -11.23
CA LYS A 90 13.26 8.55 -10.27
C LYS A 90 12.96 9.02 -8.85
N THR A 91 12.39 8.13 -8.05
CA THR A 91 11.91 8.42 -6.70
C THR A 91 12.64 7.59 -5.65
N SER A 92 13.07 8.24 -4.56
CA SER A 92 13.60 7.56 -3.38
C SER A 92 12.48 7.28 -2.38
N LEU A 93 12.44 6.09 -1.80
CA LEU A 93 11.39 5.66 -0.88
C LEU A 93 11.97 5.39 0.51
N THR A 94 11.35 5.97 1.53
CA THR A 94 11.52 5.60 2.94
C THR A 94 10.23 4.91 3.40
N ILE A 95 10.32 3.66 3.85
CA ILE A 95 9.15 2.83 4.15
C ILE A 95 9.18 2.43 5.63
N CYS A 96 8.06 2.63 6.33
CA CYS A 96 7.90 2.18 7.70
C CYS A 96 8.00 0.65 7.81
N ARG A 97 8.64 0.14 8.89
CA ARG A 97 8.91 -1.29 9.10
C ARG A 97 7.72 -2.09 9.63
N ASP A 98 6.51 -1.88 9.12
CA ASP A 98 5.31 -2.60 9.60
C ASP A 98 5.22 -4.05 9.12
N PHE A 99 6.04 -4.45 8.14
CA PHE A 99 6.16 -5.82 7.65
C PHE A 99 7.56 -6.39 7.86
N SER A 100 8.04 -6.35 9.12
CA SER A 100 9.36 -6.86 9.50
C SER A 100 9.65 -8.25 8.92
N GLY A 101 10.82 -8.41 8.30
CA GLY A 101 11.27 -9.66 7.66
C GLY A 101 10.69 -9.91 6.25
N ARG A 102 10.00 -8.93 5.66
CA ARG A 102 9.45 -9.02 4.29
C ARG A 102 9.92 -7.90 3.36
N GLU A 103 10.93 -7.13 3.75
CA GLU A 103 11.47 -5.96 3.04
C GLU A 103 11.92 -6.31 1.62
N SER A 104 12.61 -7.44 1.44
CA SER A 104 13.01 -7.92 0.11
C SER A 104 11.79 -8.23 -0.76
N THR A 105 10.75 -8.86 -0.19
CA THR A 105 9.51 -9.16 -0.91
C THR A 105 8.77 -7.89 -1.30
N ILE A 106 8.68 -6.90 -0.39
CA ILE A 106 8.07 -5.59 -0.67
C ILE A 106 8.82 -4.91 -1.80
N THR A 107 10.15 -4.81 -1.70
CA THR A 107 11.00 -4.20 -2.74
C THR A 107 10.77 -4.81 -4.11
N GLN A 108 10.75 -6.14 -4.21
CA GLN A 108 10.50 -6.84 -5.49
C GLN A 108 9.10 -6.56 -6.04
N ASN A 109 8.07 -6.54 -5.19
CA ASN A 109 6.71 -6.25 -5.62
C ASN A 109 6.55 -4.79 -6.06
N LEU A 110 7.14 -3.84 -5.33
CA LEU A 110 7.13 -2.43 -5.68
C LEU A 110 7.87 -2.18 -7.00
N ARG A 111 9.03 -2.80 -7.23
CA ARG A 111 9.72 -2.69 -8.53
C ARG A 111 8.86 -3.22 -9.67
N PHE A 112 8.25 -4.40 -9.50
CA PHE A 112 7.35 -4.96 -10.51
C PHE A 112 6.19 -4.01 -10.84
N LEU A 113 5.55 -3.43 -9.82
CA LEU A 113 4.38 -2.57 -10.02
C LEU A 113 4.77 -1.16 -10.50
N LEU A 114 5.62 -0.46 -9.76
CA LEU A 114 6.00 0.93 -10.03
C LEU A 114 6.86 1.04 -11.28
N GLU A 115 7.93 0.24 -11.41
CA GLU A 115 8.83 0.34 -12.57
C GLU A 115 8.25 -0.41 -13.77
N GLY A 116 7.73 -1.62 -13.55
CA GLY A 116 7.22 -2.48 -14.62
C GLY A 116 5.91 -1.97 -15.23
N LYS A 117 4.91 -1.66 -14.38
CA LYS A 117 3.57 -1.24 -14.81
C LYS A 117 3.40 0.28 -14.83
N GLY A 118 3.91 0.98 -13.82
CA GLY A 118 3.80 2.44 -13.68
C GLY A 118 4.86 3.26 -14.41
N LYS A 119 5.95 2.61 -14.88
CA LYS A 119 7.13 3.26 -15.47
C LYS A 119 7.83 4.28 -14.57
N MET A 120 7.59 4.24 -13.26
CA MET A 120 8.23 5.07 -12.25
C MET A 120 9.43 4.32 -11.67
N LYS A 121 10.65 4.86 -11.85
CA LYS A 121 11.88 4.23 -11.33
C LYS A 121 12.01 4.48 -9.83
N ILE A 122 12.39 3.47 -9.05
CA ILE A 122 12.62 3.64 -7.62
C ILE A 122 14.07 3.36 -7.24
N GLY A 123 14.57 4.11 -6.26
CA GLY A 123 15.84 3.79 -5.60
C GLY A 123 15.76 2.49 -4.79
N VAL A 124 16.86 2.14 -4.10
CA VAL A 124 16.80 1.11 -3.05
C VAL A 124 15.99 1.70 -1.89
N PRO A 125 14.84 1.11 -1.49
CA PRO A 125 14.04 1.67 -0.42
C PRO A 125 14.77 1.60 0.93
N LEU A 126 14.66 2.66 1.73
CA LEU A 126 15.14 2.70 3.10
C LEU A 126 14.03 2.25 4.04
N TYR A 127 14.21 1.10 4.68
CA TYR A 127 13.25 0.59 5.66
C TYR A 127 13.66 1.05 7.06
N GLN A 128 12.83 1.87 7.71
CA GLN A 128 13.09 2.37 9.07
C GLN A 128 11.81 2.78 9.77
N LYS A 129 11.87 2.98 11.09
CA LYS A 129 10.78 3.66 11.81
C LYS A 129 10.78 5.14 11.38
N LEU A 130 9.62 5.64 10.97
CA LEU A 130 9.47 7.05 10.63
C LEU A 130 9.40 7.91 11.91
N PRO A 131 9.96 9.13 11.91
CA PRO A 131 9.85 10.04 13.05
C PRO A 131 8.40 10.50 13.22
N GLN A 132 8.01 10.90 14.44
CA GLN A 132 6.66 11.41 14.70
C GLN A 132 6.32 12.68 13.90
N SER A 133 7.33 13.42 13.45
CA SER A 133 7.19 14.59 12.57
C SER A 133 7.09 14.25 11.07
N SER A 134 7.09 12.96 10.71
CA SER A 134 6.85 12.52 9.33
C SER A 134 5.42 12.83 8.92
N LEU A 135 5.25 13.40 7.72
CA LEU A 135 3.93 13.66 7.17
C LEU A 135 3.18 12.35 6.92
N ALA A 136 3.86 11.32 6.38
CA ALA A 136 3.24 10.02 6.15
C ALA A 136 2.72 9.42 7.46
N HIS A 137 3.50 9.54 8.55
CA HIS A 137 3.09 9.09 9.88
C HIS A 137 1.86 9.83 10.41
N TRP A 138 1.91 11.16 10.37
CA TRP A 138 0.85 12.00 10.90
C TRP A 138 -0.47 11.78 10.16
N TYR A 139 -0.43 11.77 8.83
CA TYR A 139 -1.62 11.56 8.01
C TYR A 139 -2.15 10.13 8.08
N ALA A 140 -1.28 9.11 8.14
CA ALA A 140 -1.73 7.74 8.36
C ALA A 140 -2.53 7.62 9.67
N LEU A 141 -2.05 8.24 10.75
CA LEU A 141 -2.77 8.29 12.03
C LEU A 141 -4.11 9.05 11.91
N MET A 142 -4.12 10.22 11.27
CA MET A 142 -5.35 11.00 11.08
C MET A 142 -6.41 10.23 10.31
N MET A 143 -6.02 9.51 9.24
CA MET A 143 -6.94 8.71 8.44
C MET A 143 -7.63 7.61 9.24
N THR A 144 -7.02 7.10 10.32
CA THR A 144 -7.69 6.12 11.20
C THR A 144 -8.76 6.76 12.09
N ARG A 145 -8.67 8.07 12.32
CA ARG A 145 -9.57 8.87 13.16
C ARG A 145 -10.66 9.58 12.35
N ASP A 146 -10.46 9.75 11.05
CA ASP A 146 -11.40 10.43 10.14
C ASP A 146 -12.64 9.55 9.86
N SER A 147 -13.67 9.62 10.69
CA SER A 147 -14.88 8.81 10.52
C SER A 147 -15.66 9.13 9.24
N GLU A 148 -15.56 10.34 8.73
CA GLU A 148 -16.40 10.87 7.65
C GLU A 148 -15.71 10.88 6.28
N ASN A 149 -14.43 10.51 6.21
CA ASN A 149 -13.59 10.59 5.00
C ASN A 149 -13.49 12.02 4.46
N CYS A 150 -13.37 13.01 5.34
CA CYS A 150 -13.34 14.42 4.98
C CYS A 150 -11.99 14.91 4.44
N LEU A 151 -10.92 14.09 4.54
CA LEU A 151 -9.61 14.47 4.01
C LEU A 151 -9.58 14.39 2.48
N ASP A 152 -9.09 15.44 1.83
CA ASP A 152 -8.92 15.54 0.36
C ASP A 152 -7.73 14.72 -0.20
N ILE A 153 -7.10 13.91 0.64
CA ILE A 153 -5.94 13.09 0.29
C ILE A 153 -6.30 11.66 -0.15
N TYR A 154 -7.56 11.26 0.01
CA TYR A 154 -7.99 9.90 -0.29
C TYR A 154 -7.96 9.62 -1.80
N VAL A 155 -7.32 8.51 -2.15
CA VAL A 155 -7.39 7.95 -3.50
C VAL A 155 -8.45 6.86 -3.50
N ASP A 156 -9.39 6.97 -4.43
CA ASP A 156 -10.36 5.90 -4.67
C ASP A 156 -9.65 4.71 -5.35
N ILE A 157 -9.56 3.59 -4.64
CA ILE A 157 -8.97 2.34 -5.11
C ILE A 157 -10.02 1.26 -4.93
N THR A 158 -10.49 0.73 -6.06
CA THR A 158 -11.57 -0.27 -6.10
C THR A 158 -11.07 -1.67 -5.77
N LEU A 159 -12.00 -2.60 -5.53
CA LEU A 159 -11.66 -4.03 -5.43
C LEU A 159 -11.06 -4.55 -6.74
N GLU A 160 -11.61 -4.13 -7.87
CA GLU A 160 -11.15 -4.50 -9.22
C GLU A 160 -9.69 -4.10 -9.43
N ASP A 161 -9.32 -2.89 -8.99
CA ASP A 161 -7.94 -2.40 -9.04
C ASP A 161 -6.98 -3.28 -8.24
N ILE A 162 -7.39 -3.70 -7.05
CA ILE A 162 -6.60 -4.62 -6.22
C ILE A 162 -6.50 -5.98 -6.91
N GLU A 163 -7.62 -6.56 -7.33
CA GLU A 163 -7.69 -7.90 -7.91
C GLU A 163 -6.95 -8.04 -9.23
N LYS A 164 -6.83 -6.96 -10.00
CA LYS A 164 -6.10 -6.91 -11.27
C LYS A 164 -4.66 -7.42 -11.15
N PHE A 165 -4.01 -7.20 -10.02
CA PHE A 165 -2.62 -7.57 -9.79
C PHE A 165 -2.43 -8.73 -8.81
N LEU A 166 -3.52 -9.28 -8.28
CA LEU A 166 -3.50 -10.50 -7.49
C LEU A 166 -3.29 -11.71 -8.39
N LYS A 167 -2.46 -12.66 -7.95
CA LYS A 167 -2.24 -13.91 -8.67
C LYS A 167 -3.45 -14.82 -8.47
N LYS A 168 -4.38 -14.84 -9.42
CA LYS A 168 -5.53 -15.76 -9.43
C LYS A 168 -5.07 -17.19 -9.69
N ARG A 169 -5.71 -18.18 -9.07
CA ARG A 169 -5.63 -19.56 -9.55
C ARG A 169 -6.40 -19.60 -10.86
N LEU A 170 -5.75 -20.04 -11.93
CA LEU A 170 -6.48 -20.45 -13.12
C LEU A 170 -7.24 -21.70 -12.70
N HIS A 171 -8.53 -21.79 -13.06
CA HIS A 171 -9.28 -23.04 -12.88
C HIS A 171 -8.46 -24.18 -13.48
N GLN A 172 -8.08 -25.14 -12.63
CA GLN A 172 -7.73 -26.48 -13.06
C GLN A 172 -9.03 -27.25 -13.24
#